data_AF-A0A1A7GU74-F1
#
_entry.id   AF-A0A1A7GU74-F1
#
_cell.length_a   1.000
_cell.length_b   1.000
_cell.length_c   1.000
_cell.angle_alpha   90.00
_cell.angle_beta   90.00
_cell.angle_gamma   90.00
#
_symmetry.space_group_name_H-M   'P 1'
#
loop_
_entity.id
_entity.type
_entity.pdbx_description
1 polymer ?
#
loop_
_entity_poly.entity_id
_entity_poly.type
_entity_poly.pdbx_seq_one_letter_code
_entity_poly.pdbx_strand_id
1 'polypeptide(L)'
;MILYLHFGDPQPDATYRQLLDMIGEFTPVAQALPPDAALADVSGSTRYFDRDAAGLAALIRMRAAAVHGLDVTVGIGPNPLLAQLAAHRGAPGAIRSIPDDPEAIVRFLTGLPAAALPGVGPATARTLASYGLHTADQIAATPLLTLQRILGTATGRTIRERAAGIDPARVVAGAPPRTFCAEHRFTRDELDSGRQRAALTHLAEQLGARLRDERQACRSLALTVQYADRSTTTRSRTLSESTAHSPQLRAAAHALHWSLGLQRARVRSLTLRADKLGGTSSASRQLTFGPDDDKNRRIEAAADRARARFGPGAVRPASTAGLQ
;
A
#
# COMPACT_ATOMS: atom_id res chain seq x y z
N MET A 1 15.66 11.53 -15.25
CA MET A 1 14.99 12.15 -14.10
C MET A 1 13.68 11.44 -13.83
N ILE A 2 13.45 11.13 -12.55
CA ILE A 2 12.26 10.44 -12.07
C ILE A 2 11.42 11.43 -11.28
N LEU A 3 10.11 11.37 -11.48
CA LEU A 3 9.10 12.09 -10.71
C LEU A 3 8.48 11.14 -9.69
N TYR A 4 8.39 11.57 -8.44
CA TYR A 4 7.52 11.00 -7.43
C TYR A 4 6.34 11.94 -7.23
N LEU A 5 5.14 11.45 -7.49
CA LEU A 5 3.89 12.19 -7.48
C LEU A 5 3.09 11.72 -6.27
N HIS A 6 2.83 12.60 -5.30
CA HIS A 6 2.02 12.30 -4.12
C HIS A 6 0.71 13.08 -4.17
N PHE A 7 -0.40 12.34 -4.17
CA PHE A 7 -1.75 12.86 -4.38
C PHE A 7 -2.43 13.37 -3.10
N GLY A 8 -1.71 13.42 -1.99
CA GLY A 8 -2.26 13.79 -0.68
C GLY A 8 -2.99 12.61 -0.03
N ASP A 9 -4.25 12.82 0.36
CA ASP A 9 -5.05 11.77 0.98
C ASP A 9 -5.29 10.58 0.03
N PRO A 10 -5.48 9.36 0.57
CA PRO A 10 -5.84 8.19 -0.22
C PRO A 10 -7.03 8.44 -1.13
N GLN A 11 -6.83 8.26 -2.43
CA GLN A 11 -7.86 8.51 -3.43
C GLN A 11 -8.74 7.27 -3.63
N PRO A 12 -10.02 7.44 -3.98
CA PRO A 12 -10.84 6.34 -4.45
C PRO A 12 -10.18 5.65 -5.65
N ASP A 13 -10.32 4.32 -5.71
CA ASP A 13 -9.77 3.46 -6.77
C ASP A 13 -10.00 3.97 -8.20
N ALA A 14 -11.17 4.56 -8.47
CA ALA A 14 -11.50 5.12 -9.78
C ALA A 14 -10.67 6.37 -10.10
N THR A 15 -10.62 7.33 -9.18
CA THR A 15 -9.82 8.55 -9.31
C THR A 15 -8.34 8.24 -9.42
N TYR A 16 -7.84 7.30 -8.61
CA TYR A 16 -6.44 6.88 -8.66
C TYR A 16 -6.06 6.29 -10.03
N ARG A 17 -6.93 5.49 -10.65
CA ARG A 17 -6.71 5.00 -12.03
C ARG A 17 -6.69 6.13 -13.05
N GLN A 18 -7.61 7.08 -12.97
CA GLN A 18 -7.63 8.24 -13.86
C GLN A 18 -6.36 9.10 -13.74
N LEU A 19 -5.84 9.27 -12.52
CA LEU A 19 -4.56 9.96 -12.29
C LEU A 19 -3.40 9.21 -12.94
N LEU A 20 -3.37 7.88 -12.84
CA LEU A 20 -2.34 7.08 -13.49
C LEU A 20 -2.45 7.13 -15.02
N ASP A 21 -3.65 7.08 -15.56
CA ASP A 21 -3.90 7.22 -17.01
C ASP A 21 -3.42 8.59 -17.50
N MET A 22 -3.72 9.66 -16.76
CA MET A 22 -3.25 11.02 -17.04
C MET A 22 -1.71 11.11 -17.01
N ILE A 23 -1.05 10.48 -16.04
CA ILE A 23 0.43 10.42 -15.99
C ILE A 23 0.97 9.65 -17.21
N GLY A 24 0.26 8.59 -17.62
CA GLY A 24 0.56 7.79 -18.81
C GLY A 24 0.59 8.60 -20.11
N GLU A 25 -0.16 9.69 -20.19
CA GLU A 25 -0.10 10.62 -21.33
C GLU A 25 1.23 11.38 -21.42
N PHE A 26 1.95 11.54 -20.30
CA PHE A 26 3.26 12.21 -20.27
C PHE A 26 4.42 11.23 -20.36
N THR A 27 4.29 10.01 -19.83
CA THR A 27 5.32 8.97 -19.97
C THR A 27 4.73 7.57 -19.95
N PRO A 28 5.19 6.66 -20.84
CA PRO A 28 4.81 5.26 -20.77
C PRO A 28 5.44 4.52 -19.57
N VAL A 29 6.44 5.11 -18.91
CA VAL A 29 7.16 4.50 -17.79
C VAL A 29 6.63 5.05 -16.46
N ALA A 30 5.40 4.65 -16.13
CA ALA A 30 4.75 5.00 -14.88
C ALA A 30 4.50 3.75 -14.01
N GLN A 31 4.84 3.85 -12.73
CA GLN A 31 4.64 2.82 -11.72
C GLN A 31 3.67 3.34 -10.65
N ALA A 32 2.57 2.62 -10.47
CA ALA A 32 1.64 2.89 -9.39
C ALA A 32 2.25 2.56 -8.02
N LEU A 33 2.10 3.46 -7.04
CA LEU A 33 2.42 3.24 -5.63
C LEU A 33 1.18 3.50 -4.76
N PRO A 34 0.23 2.55 -4.70
CA PRO A 34 -0.97 2.72 -3.89
C PRO A 34 -0.61 2.93 -2.41
N PRO A 35 -1.41 3.71 -1.66
CA PRO A 35 -2.74 4.20 -2.04
C PRO A 35 -2.77 5.57 -2.72
N ASP A 36 -1.68 6.32 -2.70
CA ASP A 36 -1.70 7.79 -2.86
C ASP A 36 -0.50 8.35 -3.62
N ALA A 37 0.31 7.49 -4.26
CA ALA A 37 1.49 7.95 -4.98
C ALA A 37 1.73 7.22 -6.30
N ALA A 38 2.57 7.81 -7.15
CA ALA A 38 3.08 7.18 -8.35
C ALA A 38 4.53 7.61 -8.61
N LEU A 39 5.28 6.74 -9.27
CA LEU A 39 6.59 7.07 -9.84
C LEU A 39 6.44 7.17 -11.36
N ALA A 40 7.13 8.13 -11.96
CA ALA A 40 7.13 8.32 -13.41
C ALA A 40 8.55 8.65 -13.87
N ASP A 41 9.11 7.84 -14.78
CA ASP A 41 10.37 8.17 -15.43
C ASP A 41 10.09 9.03 -16.67
N VAL A 42 10.46 10.31 -16.60
CA VAL A 42 10.23 11.28 -17.68
C VAL A 42 11.46 11.49 -18.56
N SER A 43 12.53 10.71 -18.35
CA SER A 43 13.80 10.88 -19.08
C SER A 43 13.62 10.79 -20.59
N GLY A 44 12.70 9.94 -21.08
CA GLY A 44 12.37 9.81 -22.50
C GLY A 44 11.38 10.87 -23.03
N SER A 45 10.66 11.55 -22.14
CA SER A 45 9.56 12.45 -22.51
C SER A 45 9.99 13.90 -22.66
N THR A 46 11.08 14.31 -22.02
CA THR A 46 11.55 15.71 -22.01
C THR A 46 11.72 16.30 -23.42
N ARG A 47 12.30 15.52 -24.34
CA ARG A 47 12.49 15.93 -25.74
C ARG A 47 11.17 16.07 -26.51
N TYR A 48 10.22 15.17 -26.27
CA TYR A 48 8.93 15.19 -26.98
C TYR A 48 8.09 16.41 -26.59
N PHE A 49 8.10 16.76 -25.30
CA PHE A 49 7.35 17.90 -24.78
C PHE A 49 8.11 19.22 -24.81
N ASP A 50 9.36 19.23 -25.28
CA ASP A 50 10.28 20.37 -25.25
C ASP A 50 10.33 21.05 -23.87
N ARG A 51 10.41 20.23 -22.81
CA ARG A 51 10.39 20.67 -21.41
C ARG A 51 11.31 19.82 -20.56
N ASP A 52 11.92 20.46 -19.57
CA ASP A 52 12.66 19.76 -18.54
C ASP A 52 11.73 19.01 -17.57
N ALA A 53 12.32 18.23 -16.65
CA ALA A 53 11.54 17.45 -15.68
C ALA A 53 10.66 18.35 -14.78
N ALA A 54 11.13 19.56 -14.45
CA ALA A 54 10.36 20.51 -13.64
C ALA A 54 9.16 21.07 -14.41
N GLY A 55 9.32 21.39 -15.69
CA GLY A 55 8.24 21.81 -16.57
C GLY A 55 7.19 20.71 -16.76
N LEU A 56 7.61 19.45 -16.93
CA LEU A 56 6.68 18.32 -16.97
C LEU A 56 5.94 18.10 -15.65
N ALA A 57 6.64 18.18 -14.51
CA ALA A 57 6.03 18.12 -13.19
C ALA A 57 4.97 19.22 -13.00
N ALA A 58 5.25 20.45 -13.47
CA ALA A 58 4.30 21.56 -13.41
C ALA A 58 3.06 21.32 -14.26
N LEU A 59 3.21 20.76 -15.47
CA LEU A 59 2.08 20.39 -16.33
C LEU A 59 1.21 19.30 -15.70
N ILE A 60 1.83 18.24 -15.16
CA ILE A 60 1.10 17.15 -14.50
C ILE A 60 0.32 17.70 -13.30
N ARG A 61 0.95 18.53 -12.46
CA ARG A 61 0.30 19.15 -11.31
C ARG A 61 -0.87 20.04 -11.72
N MET A 62 -0.67 20.91 -12.72
CA MET A 62 -1.72 21.78 -13.23
C MET A 62 -2.91 20.97 -13.74
N ARG A 63 -2.65 19.88 -14.48
CA ARG A 63 -3.71 19.01 -15.01
C ARG A 63 -4.43 18.24 -13.92
N ALA A 64 -3.72 17.75 -12.91
CA ALA A 64 -4.34 17.10 -11.75
C ALA A 64 -5.25 18.07 -10.97
N ALA A 65 -4.82 19.32 -10.79
CA ALA A 65 -5.64 20.34 -10.17
C ALA A 65 -6.88 20.68 -11.02
N ALA A 66 -6.72 20.85 -12.33
CA ALA A 66 -7.81 21.23 -13.23
C ALA A 66 -8.86 20.13 -13.42
N VAL A 67 -8.45 18.86 -13.54
CA VAL A 67 -9.33 17.74 -13.86
C VAL A 67 -9.89 17.06 -12.61
N HIS A 68 -9.07 16.95 -11.55
CA HIS A 68 -9.41 16.18 -10.36
C HIS A 68 -9.52 17.03 -9.08
N GLY A 69 -9.19 18.32 -9.13
CA GLY A 69 -9.20 19.19 -7.95
C GLY A 69 -8.12 18.83 -6.92
N LEU A 70 -7.05 18.13 -7.33
CA LEU A 70 -5.99 17.65 -6.45
C LEU A 70 -4.72 18.45 -6.62
N ASP A 71 -4.16 18.94 -5.52
CA ASP A 71 -2.85 19.59 -5.51
C ASP A 71 -1.75 18.56 -5.22
N VAL A 72 -1.07 18.14 -6.29
CA VAL A 72 -0.10 17.04 -6.26
C VAL A 72 1.25 17.57 -5.83
N THR A 73 1.82 16.97 -4.78
CA THR A 73 3.21 17.26 -4.38
C THR A 73 4.14 16.46 -5.27
N VAL A 74 5.12 17.11 -5.90
CA VAL A 74 6.03 16.46 -6.86
C VAL A 74 7.47 16.56 -6.42
N GLY A 75 8.12 15.42 -6.27
CA GLY A 75 9.56 15.33 -6.05
C GLY A 75 10.27 14.87 -7.31
N ILE A 76 11.39 15.50 -7.64
CA ILE A 76 12.19 15.22 -8.83
C ILE A 76 13.57 14.80 -8.37
N GLY A 77 14.07 13.67 -8.89
CA GLY A 77 15.40 13.18 -8.55
C GLY A 77 15.99 12.26 -9.62
N PRO A 78 17.28 11.92 -9.50
CA PRO A 78 17.95 11.02 -10.45
C PRO A 78 17.56 9.55 -10.25
N ASN A 79 17.06 9.17 -9.07
CA ASN A 79 16.56 7.83 -8.76
C ASN A 79 15.23 7.91 -7.96
N PRO A 80 14.47 6.80 -7.82
CA PRO A 80 13.18 6.80 -7.11
C PRO A 80 13.27 7.26 -5.65
N LEU A 81 14.32 6.83 -4.94
CA LEU A 81 14.61 7.23 -3.57
C LEU A 81 14.70 8.76 -3.42
N LEU A 82 15.53 9.40 -4.23
CA LEU A 82 15.77 10.85 -4.14
C LEU A 82 14.52 11.63 -4.58
N ALA A 83 13.79 11.16 -5.60
CA ALA A 83 12.51 11.75 -5.98
C ALA A 83 11.50 11.70 -4.82
N GLN A 84 11.37 10.55 -4.14
CA GLN A 84 10.49 10.41 -2.99
C GLN A 84 10.91 11.33 -1.83
N LEU A 85 12.19 11.37 -1.49
CA LEU A 85 12.71 12.23 -0.42
C LEU A 85 12.50 13.72 -0.75
N ALA A 86 12.66 14.12 -2.02
CA ALA A 86 12.40 15.48 -2.47
C ALA A 86 10.94 15.88 -2.22
N ALA A 87 9.99 15.01 -2.54
CA ALA A 87 8.57 15.27 -2.30
C ALA A 87 8.25 15.36 -0.80
N HIS A 88 8.74 14.43 0.01
CA HIS A 88 8.45 14.38 1.44
C HIS A 88 9.05 15.55 2.24
N ARG A 89 10.10 16.21 1.73
CA ARG A 89 10.65 17.44 2.30
C ARG A 89 10.07 18.71 1.68
N GLY A 90 9.18 18.60 0.71
CA GLY A 90 8.44 19.72 0.14
C GLY A 90 7.26 20.10 1.03
N ALA A 91 6.75 21.32 0.85
CA ALA A 91 5.41 21.65 1.33
C ALA A 91 4.38 20.87 0.49
N PRO A 92 3.20 20.53 1.04
CA PRO A 92 2.10 19.99 0.24
C PRO A 92 1.82 20.89 -0.98
N GLY A 93 1.65 20.28 -2.16
CA GLY A 93 1.44 20.99 -3.43
C GLY A 93 2.70 21.58 -4.08
N ALA A 94 3.87 21.46 -3.44
CA ALA A 94 5.11 21.98 -3.97
C ALA A 94 5.78 21.03 -4.98
N ILE A 95 6.58 21.61 -5.87
CA ILE A 95 7.52 20.88 -6.72
C ILE A 95 8.93 21.10 -6.16
N ARG A 96 9.65 20.02 -5.88
CA ARG A 96 11.02 20.07 -5.38
C ARG A 96 11.93 19.18 -6.21
N SER A 97 13.07 19.71 -6.62
CA SER A 97 14.04 18.99 -7.44
C SER A 97 15.37 18.80 -6.70
N ILE A 98 15.94 17.60 -6.86
CA ILE A 98 17.32 17.28 -6.51
C ILE A 98 18.05 17.04 -7.84
N PRO A 99 19.00 17.91 -8.22
CA PRO A 99 19.80 17.72 -9.42
C PRO A 99 20.58 16.40 -9.36
N ASP A 100 20.91 15.85 -10.54
CA ASP A 100 21.82 14.72 -10.68
C ASP A 100 23.28 15.17 -10.54
N ASP A 101 23.60 15.72 -9.37
CA ASP A 101 24.91 16.24 -9.00
C ASP A 101 25.32 15.65 -7.65
N PRO A 102 26.47 14.95 -7.55
CA PRO A 102 26.90 14.32 -6.30
C PRO A 102 26.96 15.28 -5.11
N GLU A 103 27.43 16.52 -5.31
CA GLU A 103 27.54 17.50 -4.22
C GLU A 103 26.15 17.94 -3.73
N ALA A 104 25.22 18.21 -4.66
CA ALA A 104 23.84 18.53 -4.33
C ALA A 104 23.14 17.38 -3.59
N ILE A 105 23.39 16.13 -3.98
CA ILE A 105 22.84 14.93 -3.31
C ILE A 105 23.38 14.81 -1.89
N VAL A 106 24.69 14.92 -1.70
CA VAL A 106 25.32 14.86 -0.37
C VAL A 106 24.77 15.98 0.51
N ARG A 107 24.69 17.21 0.00
CA ARG A 107 24.14 18.36 0.73
C ARG A 107 22.67 18.15 1.13
N PHE A 108 21.88 17.52 0.28
CA PHE A 108 20.48 17.21 0.59
C PHE A 108 20.33 16.13 1.68
N LEU A 109 21.20 15.12 1.68
CA LEU A 109 21.17 14.01 2.62
C LEU A 109 21.83 14.33 3.97
N THR A 110 22.73 15.31 4.01
CA THR A 110 23.39 15.74 5.24
C THR A 110 22.37 16.19 6.28
N GLY A 111 22.40 15.58 7.47
CA GLY A 111 21.46 15.88 8.55
C GLY A 111 20.03 15.37 8.30
N LEU A 112 19.77 14.60 7.24
CA LEU A 112 18.48 13.93 7.04
C LEU A 112 18.28 12.91 8.19
N PRO A 113 17.19 12.99 8.97
CA PRO A 113 16.94 12.02 10.02
C PRO A 113 16.87 10.59 9.48
N ALA A 114 17.43 9.63 10.20
CA ALA A 114 17.43 8.22 9.81
C ALA A 114 16.00 7.70 9.56
N ALA A 115 15.03 8.13 10.37
CA ALA A 115 13.62 7.76 10.22
C ALA A 115 12.95 8.30 8.94
N ALA A 116 13.55 9.28 8.27
CA ALA A 116 13.06 9.80 7.00
C ALA A 116 13.53 8.96 5.79
N LEU A 117 14.52 8.07 5.96
CA LEU A 117 14.96 7.18 4.90
C LEU A 117 13.88 6.11 4.61
N PRO A 118 13.45 5.96 3.34
CA PRO A 118 12.56 4.88 2.96
C PRO A 118 13.10 3.51 3.40
N GLY A 119 12.24 2.70 4.04
CA GLY A 119 12.62 1.40 4.60
C GLY A 119 13.13 1.43 6.05
N VAL A 120 13.34 2.61 6.64
CA VAL A 120 13.64 2.75 8.07
C VAL A 120 12.34 2.97 8.84
N GLY A 121 11.74 1.89 9.32
CA GLY A 121 10.56 1.97 10.19
C GLY A 121 10.89 2.40 11.64
N PRO A 122 9.88 2.67 12.49
CA PRO A 122 10.09 3.13 13.87
C PRO A 122 10.92 2.19 14.75
N ALA A 123 10.89 0.88 14.48
CA ALA A 123 11.72 -0.09 15.18
C ALA A 123 13.20 0.05 14.75
N THR A 124 13.45 0.01 13.44
CA THR A 124 14.78 0.20 12.84
C THR A 124 15.41 1.52 13.24
N ALA A 125 14.63 2.61 13.24
CA ALA A 125 15.09 3.93 13.68
C ALA A 125 15.53 3.94 15.15
N ARG A 126 14.76 3.28 16.04
CA ARG A 126 15.12 3.13 17.47
C ARG A 126 16.39 2.30 17.64
N THR A 127 16.53 1.22 16.89
CA THR A 127 17.77 0.41 16.90
C THR A 127 18.96 1.23 16.42
N LEU A 128 18.86 1.95 15.30
CA LEU A 128 19.94 2.82 14.81
C LEU A 128 20.30 3.91 15.84
N ALA A 129 19.29 4.53 16.45
CA ALA A 129 19.48 5.54 17.48
C ALA A 129 20.19 5.00 18.73
N SER A 130 19.98 3.74 19.14
CA SER A 130 20.71 3.16 20.27
C SER A 130 22.21 2.96 20.00
N TYR A 131 22.62 3.01 18.73
CA TYR A 131 24.03 3.02 18.31
C TYR A 131 24.53 4.43 17.93
N GLY A 132 23.77 5.49 18.24
CA GLY A 132 24.13 6.88 17.94
C GLY A 132 23.97 7.27 16.47
N LEU A 133 23.29 6.45 15.66
CA LEU A 133 23.06 6.70 14.24
C LEU A 133 21.69 7.38 14.06
N HIS A 134 21.69 8.71 14.11
CA HIS A 134 20.49 9.55 14.03
C HIS A 134 20.24 10.10 12.64
N THR A 135 21.27 10.22 11.80
CA THR A 135 21.16 10.86 10.47
C THR A 135 21.68 9.98 9.34
N ALA A 136 21.26 10.27 8.12
CA ALA A 136 21.65 9.54 6.92
C ALA A 136 23.16 9.63 6.67
N ASP A 137 23.79 10.78 6.89
CA ASP A 137 25.25 10.95 6.74
C ASP A 137 26.04 10.06 7.71
N GLN A 138 25.59 9.94 8.97
CA GLN A 138 26.20 9.03 9.95
C GLN A 138 26.07 7.57 9.50
N ILE A 139 24.91 7.19 8.99
CA ILE A 139 24.67 5.83 8.47
C ILE A 139 25.55 5.56 7.24
N ALA A 140 25.64 6.49 6.29
CA ALA A 140 26.45 6.35 5.09
C ALA A 140 27.95 6.20 5.42
N ALA A 141 28.43 6.95 6.42
CA ALA A 141 29.80 6.87 6.93
C ALA A 141 30.10 5.60 7.73
N THR A 142 29.08 4.87 8.19
CA THR A 142 29.27 3.66 8.99
C THR A 142 29.78 2.49 8.12
N PRO A 143 30.78 1.72 8.58
CA PRO A 143 31.22 0.52 7.89
C PRO A 143 30.08 -0.48 7.65
N LEU A 144 30.01 -1.03 6.43
CA LEU A 144 28.92 -1.95 6.03
C LEU A 144 28.75 -3.13 6.99
N LEU A 145 29.86 -3.76 7.40
CA LEU A 145 29.84 -4.90 8.32
C LEU A 145 29.18 -4.55 9.67
N THR A 146 29.36 -3.32 10.15
CA THR A 146 28.73 -2.85 11.39
C THR A 146 27.22 -2.74 11.21
N LEU A 147 26.75 -2.10 10.14
CA LEU A 147 25.31 -2.00 9.84
C LEU A 147 24.66 -3.37 9.63
N GLN A 148 25.37 -4.29 8.99
CA GLN A 148 24.88 -5.66 8.80
C GLN A 148 24.76 -6.44 10.11
N ARG A 149 25.64 -6.20 11.08
CA ARG A 149 25.52 -6.79 12.43
C ARG A 149 24.34 -6.22 13.21
N ILE A 150 24.01 -4.94 13.01
CA ILE A 150 22.91 -4.26 13.71
C ILE A 150 21.54 -4.63 13.12
N LEU A 151 21.42 -4.66 11.79
CA LEU A 151 20.13 -4.74 11.08
C LEU A 151 19.93 -6.02 10.26
N GLY A 152 20.94 -6.87 10.17
CA GLY A 152 21.00 -8.00 9.25
C GLY A 152 21.63 -7.63 7.91
N THR A 153 22.09 -8.66 7.19
CA THR A 153 22.93 -8.53 5.98
C THR A 153 22.26 -7.74 4.85
N ALA A 154 21.02 -8.09 4.51
CA ALA A 154 20.26 -7.44 3.45
C ALA A 154 19.86 -6.00 3.83
N THR A 155 19.20 -5.84 4.98
CA THR A 155 18.70 -4.54 5.47
C THR A 155 19.84 -3.54 5.69
N GLY A 156 20.95 -3.97 6.30
CA GLY A 156 22.11 -3.13 6.56
C GLY A 156 22.77 -2.62 5.29
N ARG A 157 22.83 -3.44 4.23
CA ARG A 157 23.32 -3.03 2.91
C ARG A 157 22.39 -1.99 2.27
N THR A 158 21.10 -2.30 2.18
CA THR A 158 20.12 -1.42 1.54
C THR A 158 20.03 -0.06 2.23
N ILE A 159 20.01 -0.03 3.57
CA ILE A 159 19.94 1.24 4.31
C ILE A 159 21.21 2.07 4.11
N ARG A 160 22.39 1.45 4.07
CA ARG A 160 23.64 2.16 3.79
C ARG A 160 23.65 2.78 2.39
N GLU A 161 23.26 2.00 1.37
CA GLU A 161 23.17 2.48 -0.01
C GLU A 161 22.20 3.67 -0.11
N ARG A 162 21.01 3.55 0.49
CA ARG A 162 20.02 4.64 0.53
C ARG A 162 20.50 5.88 1.27
N ALA A 163 21.21 5.68 2.38
CA ALA A 163 21.80 6.78 3.14
C ALA A 163 22.86 7.55 2.34
N ALA A 164 23.52 6.88 1.38
CA ALA A 164 24.42 7.50 0.42
C ALA A 164 23.73 8.01 -0.86
N GLY A 165 22.39 8.00 -0.91
CA GLY A 165 21.61 8.45 -2.07
C GLY A 165 21.57 7.46 -3.24
N ILE A 166 22.04 6.22 -3.03
CA ILE A 166 22.10 5.18 -4.05
C ILE A 166 20.84 4.32 -3.95
N ASP A 167 20.10 4.23 -5.06
CA ASP A 167 19.00 3.29 -5.22
C ASP A 167 19.08 2.64 -6.61
N PRO A 168 19.35 1.33 -6.69
CA PRO A 168 19.38 0.61 -7.97
C PRO A 168 17.98 0.34 -8.54
N ALA A 169 16.91 0.64 -7.79
CA ALA A 169 15.55 0.43 -8.26
C ALA A 169 15.26 1.25 -9.51
N ARG A 170 14.61 0.61 -10.49
CA ARG A 170 14.08 1.26 -11.68
C ARG A 170 12.57 1.44 -11.56
N VAL A 171 12.04 2.48 -12.18
CA VAL A 171 10.59 2.62 -12.35
C VAL A 171 10.13 1.50 -13.28
N VAL A 172 9.28 0.62 -12.78
CA VAL A 172 8.74 -0.49 -13.56
C VAL A 172 7.37 -0.09 -14.07
N ALA A 173 7.25 0.08 -15.38
CA ALA A 173 5.97 0.33 -16.02
C ALA A 173 4.99 -0.81 -15.68
N GLY A 174 3.81 -0.47 -15.17
CA GLY A 174 2.82 -1.48 -14.84
C GLY A 174 1.53 -0.88 -14.30
N ALA A 175 0.42 -1.53 -14.65
CA ALA A 175 -0.86 -1.24 -14.03
C ALA A 175 -0.74 -1.45 -12.50
N PRO A 176 -1.47 -0.67 -11.70
CA PRO A 176 -1.52 -0.91 -10.26
C PRO A 176 -1.92 -2.36 -10.03
N PRO A 177 -1.24 -3.07 -9.08
CA PRO A 177 -1.67 -4.41 -8.73
C PRO A 177 -3.16 -4.33 -8.38
N ARG A 178 -3.99 -5.16 -9.04
CA ARG A 178 -5.40 -5.23 -8.69
C ARG A 178 -5.46 -5.61 -7.21
N THR A 179 -6.21 -4.82 -6.45
CA THR A 179 -6.56 -5.14 -5.08
C THR A 179 -8.07 -5.07 -4.96
N PHE A 180 -8.63 -5.89 -4.07
CA PHE A 180 -10.05 -5.82 -3.76
C PHE A 180 -10.21 -5.38 -2.32
N CYS A 181 -11.11 -4.45 -2.09
CA CYS A 181 -11.35 -3.87 -0.79
C CYS A 181 -12.84 -3.95 -0.46
N ALA A 182 -13.14 -4.22 0.80
CA ALA A 182 -14.47 -4.09 1.38
C ALA A 182 -14.35 -3.26 2.68
N GLU A 183 -15.22 -2.28 2.85
CA GLU A 183 -15.25 -1.40 4.02
C GLU A 183 -16.62 -1.49 4.71
N HIS A 184 -16.61 -1.53 6.04
CA HIS A 184 -17.81 -1.36 6.86
C HIS A 184 -17.62 -0.16 7.77
N ARG A 185 -18.55 0.80 7.70
CA ARG A 185 -18.59 1.99 8.56
C ARG A 185 -19.70 1.84 9.58
N PHE A 186 -19.36 1.94 10.85
CA PHE A 186 -20.36 1.87 11.92
C PHE A 186 -21.13 3.20 12.00
N THR A 187 -22.43 3.13 12.29
CA THR A 187 -23.28 4.31 12.48
C THR A 187 -22.87 5.13 13.71
N ARG A 188 -22.35 4.45 14.73
CA ARG A 188 -21.77 5.03 15.95
C ARG A 188 -20.45 4.31 16.23
N ASP A 189 -19.48 5.00 16.81
CA ASP A 189 -18.18 4.39 17.10
C ASP A 189 -18.37 3.17 18.01
N GLU A 190 -18.00 2.00 17.50
CA GLU A 190 -18.35 0.70 18.04
C GLU A 190 -17.28 0.20 19.00
N LEU A 191 -17.69 -0.18 20.20
CA LEU A 191 -16.82 -0.70 21.26
C LEU A 191 -17.00 -2.22 21.44
N ASP A 192 -18.14 -2.77 21.01
CA ASP A 192 -18.43 -4.18 21.16
C ASP A 192 -17.61 -5.03 20.18
N SER A 193 -16.68 -5.80 20.75
CA SER A 193 -15.85 -6.75 20.00
C SER A 193 -16.67 -7.80 19.22
N GLY A 194 -17.86 -8.17 19.69
CA GLY A 194 -18.75 -9.10 19.00
C GLY A 194 -19.27 -8.53 17.69
N ARG A 195 -19.73 -7.28 17.71
CA ARG A 195 -20.17 -6.54 16.51
C ARG A 195 -19.03 -6.29 15.53
N GLN A 196 -17.86 -5.92 16.04
CA GLN A 196 -16.65 -5.78 15.21
C GLN A 196 -16.30 -7.08 14.49
N ARG A 197 -16.36 -8.23 15.19
CA ARG A 197 -16.10 -9.56 14.63
C ARG A 197 -17.17 -10.00 13.62
N ALA A 198 -18.43 -9.64 13.85
CA ALA A 198 -19.51 -9.86 12.90
C ALA A 198 -19.29 -9.04 11.61
N ALA A 199 -18.92 -7.76 11.74
CA ALA A 199 -18.56 -6.90 10.61
C ALA A 199 -17.37 -7.47 9.81
N LEU A 200 -16.30 -7.92 10.48
CA LEU A 200 -15.17 -8.57 9.79
C LEU A 200 -15.58 -9.85 9.06
N THR A 201 -16.47 -10.64 9.64
CA THR A 201 -17.01 -11.83 8.98
C THR A 201 -17.78 -11.45 7.72
N HIS A 202 -18.59 -10.40 7.79
CA HIS A 202 -19.30 -9.87 6.63
C HIS A 202 -18.34 -9.40 5.52
N LEU A 203 -17.31 -8.62 5.88
CA LEU A 203 -16.29 -8.14 4.94
C LEU A 203 -15.51 -9.29 4.28
N ALA A 204 -15.15 -10.33 5.05
CA ALA A 204 -14.47 -11.50 4.52
C ALA A 204 -15.34 -12.28 3.51
N GLU A 205 -16.65 -12.38 3.74
CA GLU A 205 -17.58 -13.01 2.79
C GLU A 205 -17.75 -12.20 1.52
N GLN A 206 -17.92 -10.87 1.63
CA GLN A 206 -18.00 -9.99 0.46
C GLN A 206 -16.73 -10.08 -0.38
N LEU A 207 -15.56 -10.04 0.28
CA LEU A 207 -14.27 -10.12 -0.39
C LEU A 207 -14.06 -11.49 -1.05
N GLY A 208 -14.41 -12.58 -0.36
CA GLY A 208 -14.35 -13.93 -0.90
C GLY A 208 -15.25 -14.13 -2.10
N ALA A 209 -16.50 -13.65 -2.04
CA ALA A 209 -17.44 -13.70 -3.16
C ALA A 209 -16.91 -12.92 -4.37
N ARG A 210 -16.39 -11.70 -4.16
CA ARG A 210 -15.81 -10.88 -5.22
C ARG A 210 -14.58 -11.53 -5.86
N LEU A 211 -13.69 -12.11 -5.05
CA LEU A 211 -12.52 -12.84 -5.56
C LEU A 211 -12.95 -14.01 -6.46
N ARG A 212 -13.96 -14.77 -6.05
CA ARG A 212 -14.46 -15.91 -6.82
C ARG A 212 -15.17 -15.48 -8.11
N ASP A 213 -15.94 -14.39 -8.07
CA ASP A 213 -16.60 -13.81 -9.24
C ASP A 213 -15.57 -13.39 -10.32
N GLU A 214 -14.49 -12.72 -9.91
CA GLU A 214 -13.39 -12.35 -10.83
C GLU A 214 -12.36 -13.46 -11.08
N ARG A 215 -12.60 -14.69 -10.60
CA ARG A 215 -11.68 -15.85 -10.71
C ARG A 215 -10.25 -15.53 -10.24
N GLN A 216 -10.14 -14.73 -9.19
CA GLN A 216 -8.89 -14.35 -8.53
C GLN A 216 -8.75 -15.02 -7.17
N ALA A 217 -7.53 -15.18 -6.71
CA ALA A 217 -7.15 -15.58 -5.36
C ALA A 217 -6.13 -14.58 -4.81
N CYS A 218 -6.16 -14.30 -3.51
CA CYS A 218 -5.23 -13.36 -2.88
C CYS A 218 -4.16 -14.07 -2.05
N ARG A 219 -2.93 -13.53 -2.06
CA ARG A 219 -1.81 -14.04 -1.27
C ARG A 219 -1.55 -13.22 0.00
N SER A 220 -2.12 -12.03 0.10
CA SER A 220 -2.00 -11.19 1.30
C SER A 220 -3.32 -10.51 1.63
N LEU A 221 -3.58 -10.36 2.92
CA LEU A 221 -4.78 -9.72 3.46
C LEU A 221 -4.34 -8.61 4.41
N ALA A 222 -4.90 -7.41 4.26
CA ALA A 222 -4.66 -6.27 5.13
C ALA A 222 -5.96 -5.82 5.81
N LEU A 223 -5.89 -5.53 7.09
CA LEU A 223 -6.96 -4.94 7.89
C LEU A 223 -6.52 -3.54 8.31
N THR A 224 -7.31 -2.54 7.91
CA THR A 224 -7.21 -1.17 8.40
C THR A 224 -8.38 -0.90 9.34
N VAL A 225 -8.06 -0.39 10.53
CA VAL A 225 -9.03 0.03 11.54
C VAL A 225 -8.91 1.54 11.70
N GLN A 226 -10.02 2.25 11.53
CA GLN A 226 -10.13 3.67 11.85
C GLN A 226 -10.83 3.83 13.20
N TYR A 227 -10.25 4.65 14.08
CA TYR A 227 -10.81 4.89 15.42
C TYR A 227 -11.67 6.16 15.46
N ALA A 228 -12.34 6.39 16.58
CA ALA A 228 -13.18 7.57 16.81
C ALA A 228 -12.43 8.91 16.63
N ASP A 229 -11.14 8.95 16.96
CA ASP A 229 -10.25 10.11 16.79
C ASP A 229 -9.74 10.29 15.35
N ARG A 230 -10.23 9.47 14.40
CA ARG A 230 -9.81 9.36 13.00
C ARG A 230 -8.39 8.83 12.77
N SER A 231 -7.65 8.49 13.81
CA SER A 231 -6.38 7.79 13.64
C SER A 231 -6.64 6.39 13.05
N THR A 232 -5.64 5.85 12.34
CA THR A 232 -5.77 4.56 11.66
C THR A 232 -4.64 3.62 12.03
N THR A 233 -4.95 2.35 12.21
CA THR A 233 -3.93 1.28 12.29
C THR A 233 -4.16 0.25 11.22
N THR A 234 -3.11 -0.05 10.46
CA THR A 234 -3.13 -1.09 9.42
C THR A 234 -2.21 -2.24 9.80
N ARG A 235 -2.71 -3.47 9.67
CA ARG A 235 -1.92 -4.70 9.79
C ARG A 235 -2.17 -5.58 8.57
N SER A 236 -1.11 -6.15 8.04
CA SER A 236 -1.19 -7.09 6.92
C SER A 236 -0.58 -8.42 7.28
N ARG A 237 -1.09 -9.48 6.64
CA ARG A 237 -0.57 -10.83 6.73
C ARG A 237 -0.42 -11.41 5.33
N THR A 238 0.72 -12.04 5.08
CA THR A 238 0.90 -12.89 3.90
C THR A 238 0.41 -14.29 4.24
N LEU A 239 -0.46 -14.85 3.41
CA LEU A 239 -1.01 -16.19 3.57
C LEU A 239 0.00 -17.24 3.11
N SER A 240 -0.13 -18.47 3.62
CA SER A 240 0.71 -19.62 3.22
C SER A 240 0.41 -20.12 1.81
N GLU A 241 -0.83 -19.94 1.36
CA GLU A 241 -1.34 -20.26 0.03
C GLU A 241 -2.19 -19.09 -0.50
N SER A 242 -2.26 -18.93 -1.81
CA SER A 242 -3.17 -17.96 -2.41
C SER A 242 -4.59 -18.51 -2.33
N THR A 243 -5.55 -17.74 -1.80
CA THR A 243 -6.91 -18.25 -1.58
C THR A 243 -8.00 -17.22 -1.88
N ALA A 244 -9.17 -17.76 -2.26
CA ALA A 244 -10.44 -17.05 -2.36
C ALA A 244 -11.50 -17.69 -1.44
N HIS A 245 -11.10 -18.57 -0.52
CA HIS A 245 -11.99 -19.32 0.36
C HIS A 245 -12.40 -18.47 1.56
N SER A 246 -13.70 -18.17 1.72
CA SER A 246 -14.21 -17.25 2.74
C SER A 246 -13.83 -17.67 4.17
N PRO A 247 -13.90 -18.96 4.60
CA PRO A 247 -13.42 -19.40 5.90
C PRO A 247 -11.95 -19.07 6.19
N GLN A 248 -11.06 -19.26 5.21
CA GLN A 248 -9.64 -18.93 5.36
C GLN A 248 -9.43 -17.41 5.45
N LEU A 249 -10.13 -16.62 4.62
CA LEU A 249 -10.08 -15.16 4.65
C LEU A 249 -10.68 -14.58 5.94
N ARG A 250 -11.68 -15.25 6.51
CA ARG A 250 -12.28 -14.92 7.81
C ARG A 250 -11.32 -15.21 8.95
N ALA A 251 -10.70 -16.39 8.98
CA ALA A 251 -9.69 -16.76 9.99
C ALA A 251 -8.46 -15.83 9.93
N ALA A 252 -7.89 -15.68 8.73
CA ALA A 252 -7.55 -14.40 8.11
C ALA A 252 -7.65 -13.12 8.95
N ALA A 253 -8.78 -12.46 8.76
CA ALA A 253 -9.16 -11.18 9.33
C ALA A 253 -9.27 -11.22 10.86
N HIS A 254 -9.82 -12.29 11.45
CA HIS A 254 -9.94 -12.42 12.90
C HIS A 254 -8.58 -12.44 13.61
N ALA A 255 -7.58 -13.13 13.04
CA ALA A 255 -6.23 -13.14 13.60
C ALA A 255 -5.55 -11.77 13.50
N LEU A 256 -5.75 -11.05 12.39
CA LEU A 256 -5.27 -9.67 12.24
C LEU A 256 -5.92 -8.74 13.29
N HIS A 257 -7.23 -8.83 13.46
CA HIS A 257 -7.98 -8.06 14.45
C HIS A 257 -7.52 -8.37 15.88
N TRP A 258 -7.32 -9.65 16.21
CA TRP A 258 -6.77 -10.05 17.50
C TRP A 258 -5.38 -9.46 17.75
N SER A 259 -4.49 -9.49 16.74
CA SER A 259 -3.13 -8.96 16.86
C SER A 259 -3.05 -7.45 17.10
N LEU A 260 -4.12 -6.70 16.79
CA LEU A 260 -4.19 -5.27 17.06
C LEU A 260 -4.35 -4.97 18.54
N GLY A 261 -4.83 -5.95 19.34
CA GLY A 261 -4.97 -5.79 20.79
C GLY A 261 -5.85 -4.59 21.16
N LEU A 262 -7.01 -4.46 20.50
CA LEU A 262 -7.93 -3.32 20.67
C LEU A 262 -8.58 -3.32 22.07
N GLN A 263 -7.85 -2.87 23.08
CA GLN A 263 -8.34 -2.74 24.44
C GLN A 263 -9.22 -1.49 24.56
N ARG A 264 -10.56 -1.67 24.48
CA ARG A 264 -11.57 -0.60 24.60
C ARG A 264 -11.45 0.52 23.55
N ALA A 265 -10.78 0.28 22.43
CA ALA A 265 -10.73 1.24 21.33
C ALA A 265 -12.12 1.34 20.67
N ARG A 266 -12.62 2.56 20.52
CA ARG A 266 -13.84 2.84 19.77
C ARG A 266 -13.52 2.84 18.28
N VAL A 267 -14.12 1.92 17.53
CA VAL A 267 -13.87 1.73 16.10
C VAL A 267 -14.94 2.41 15.28
N ARG A 268 -14.52 3.24 14.33
CA ARG A 268 -15.42 3.96 13.42
C ARG A 268 -15.64 3.19 12.11
N SER A 269 -14.58 2.60 11.56
CA SER A 269 -14.67 1.76 10.38
C SER A 269 -13.63 0.64 10.36
N LEU A 270 -13.96 -0.41 9.62
CA LEU A 270 -13.10 -1.56 9.34
C LEU A 270 -13.00 -1.75 7.84
N THR A 271 -11.78 -1.82 7.33
CA THR A 271 -11.50 -2.01 5.92
C THR A 271 -10.63 -3.25 5.73
N LEU A 272 -11.12 -4.21 4.95
CA LEU A 272 -10.40 -5.43 4.61
C LEU A 272 -9.98 -5.38 3.14
N ARG A 273 -8.68 -5.55 2.89
CA ARG A 273 -8.08 -5.48 1.55
C ARG A 273 -7.35 -6.77 1.19
N ALA A 274 -7.69 -7.34 0.04
CA ALA A 274 -6.99 -8.45 -0.59
C ALA A 274 -5.92 -7.91 -1.57
N ASP A 275 -4.69 -8.34 -1.34
CA ASP A 275 -3.49 -7.96 -2.09
C ASP A 275 -2.84 -9.17 -2.75
N LYS A 276 -1.93 -8.89 -3.69
CA LYS A 276 -1.18 -9.91 -4.45
C LYS A 276 -2.14 -10.92 -5.07
N LEU A 277 -3.06 -10.40 -5.88
CA LEU A 277 -4.03 -11.20 -6.61
C LEU A 277 -3.32 -12.02 -7.70
N GLY A 278 -3.76 -13.26 -7.87
CA GLY A 278 -3.36 -14.13 -8.96
C GLY A 278 -4.54 -14.97 -9.42
N GLY A 279 -4.45 -15.53 -10.63
CA GLY A 279 -5.49 -16.40 -11.14
C GLY A 279 -5.68 -17.63 -10.25
N THR A 280 -6.92 -18.08 -10.09
CA THR A 280 -7.24 -19.27 -9.26
C THR A 280 -6.51 -20.53 -9.73
N SER A 281 -6.12 -20.63 -11.01
CA SER A 281 -5.32 -21.73 -11.56
C SER A 281 -3.87 -21.76 -11.05
N SER A 282 -3.34 -20.64 -10.58
CA SER A 282 -1.99 -20.53 -9.99
C SER A 282 -1.99 -20.66 -8.47
N ALA A 283 -3.16 -20.83 -7.85
CA ALA A 283 -3.28 -21.10 -6.42
C ALA A 283 -2.91 -22.57 -6.14
N SER A 284 -1.66 -22.80 -5.76
CA SER A 284 -1.25 -24.10 -5.20
C SER A 284 -2.02 -24.35 -3.90
N ARG A 285 -2.79 -25.44 -3.88
CA ARG A 285 -3.60 -25.87 -2.73
C ARG A 285 -2.84 -26.93 -1.96
N GLN A 286 -2.74 -26.80 -0.64
CA GLN A 286 -2.49 -27.96 0.20
C GLN A 286 -3.80 -28.71 0.44
N LEU A 287 -3.90 -29.93 -0.10
CA LEU A 287 -5.05 -30.80 0.17
C LEU A 287 -5.06 -31.15 1.65
N THR A 288 -6.15 -30.83 2.33
CA THR A 288 -6.36 -31.22 3.73
C THR A 288 -7.28 -32.44 3.73
N PHE A 289 -6.92 -33.48 4.48
CA PHE A 289 -7.65 -34.77 4.50
C PHE A 289 -8.99 -34.74 5.27
N GLY A 290 -9.57 -33.57 5.52
CA GLY A 290 -10.79 -33.40 6.31
C GLY A 290 -12.04 -33.10 5.45
N PRO A 291 -13.20 -33.72 5.73
CA PRO A 291 -14.42 -33.54 4.93
C PRO A 291 -15.07 -32.14 5.04
N ASP A 292 -14.70 -31.37 6.06
CA ASP A 292 -15.32 -30.06 6.34
C ASP A 292 -14.94 -28.97 5.34
N ASP A 293 -13.71 -28.98 4.81
CA ASP A 293 -13.25 -28.00 3.81
C ASP A 293 -14.03 -28.13 2.51
N ASP A 294 -14.20 -29.37 2.01
CA ASP A 294 -14.94 -29.64 0.79
C ASP A 294 -16.43 -29.34 0.94
N LYS A 295 -17.02 -29.61 2.11
CA LYS A 295 -18.40 -29.23 2.42
C LYS A 295 -18.58 -27.71 2.39
N ASN A 296 -17.68 -26.94 3.03
CA ASN A 296 -17.74 -25.49 3.04
C ASN A 296 -17.62 -24.90 1.62
N ARG A 297 -16.75 -25.45 0.77
CA ARG A 297 -16.63 -25.02 -0.63
C ARG A 297 -17.91 -25.27 -1.43
N ARG A 298 -18.57 -26.41 -1.23
CA ARG A 298 -19.88 -26.69 -1.86
C ARG A 298 -20.96 -25.70 -1.41
N ILE A 299 -20.94 -25.32 -0.12
CA ILE A 299 -21.85 -24.30 0.42
C ILE A 299 -21.57 -22.94 -0.21
N GLU A 300 -20.30 -22.52 -0.32
CA GLU A 300 -19.93 -21.27 -0.99
C GLU A 300 -20.39 -21.24 -2.43
N ALA A 301 -20.13 -22.30 -3.21
CA ALA A 301 -20.55 -22.38 -4.61
C ALA A 301 -22.08 -22.35 -4.77
N ALA A 302 -22.83 -22.89 -3.80
CA ALA A 302 -24.29 -22.78 -3.77
C ALA A 302 -24.74 -21.35 -3.41
N ALA A 303 -24.12 -20.73 -2.40
CA ALA A 303 -24.41 -19.37 -1.98
C ALA A 303 -24.10 -18.35 -3.08
N ASP A 304 -22.98 -18.51 -3.80
CA ASP A 304 -22.59 -17.64 -4.90
C ASP A 304 -23.56 -17.75 -6.08
N ARG A 305 -24.01 -18.97 -6.43
CA ARG A 305 -25.08 -19.16 -7.44
C ARG A 305 -26.39 -18.49 -7.03
N ALA A 306 -26.76 -18.58 -5.75
CA ALA A 306 -27.95 -17.90 -5.24
C ALA A 306 -27.79 -16.37 -5.32
N ARG A 307 -26.63 -15.82 -4.96
CA ARG A 307 -26.35 -14.37 -5.07
C ARG A 307 -26.36 -13.89 -6.51
N ALA A 308 -25.82 -14.66 -7.45
CA ALA A 308 -25.83 -14.32 -8.87
C ALA A 308 -27.28 -14.21 -9.42
N ARG A 309 -28.19 -15.05 -8.92
CA ARG A 309 -29.60 -15.07 -9.38
C ARG A 309 -30.51 -14.08 -8.66
N PHE A 310 -30.32 -13.89 -7.35
CA PHE A 310 -31.25 -13.16 -6.48
C PHE A 310 -30.65 -11.89 -5.85
N GLY A 311 -29.41 -11.55 -6.21
CA GLY A 311 -28.70 -10.38 -5.73
C GLY A 311 -27.79 -10.64 -4.52
N PRO A 312 -26.89 -9.69 -4.20
CA PRO A 312 -25.81 -9.87 -3.23
C PRO A 312 -26.31 -10.14 -1.79
N GLY A 313 -27.51 -9.68 -1.47
CA GLY A 313 -28.12 -9.85 -0.15
C GLY A 313 -28.84 -11.18 0.07
N ALA A 314 -28.92 -12.06 -0.93
CA ALA A 314 -29.76 -13.27 -0.91
C ALA A 314 -29.29 -14.33 0.09
N VAL A 315 -27.97 -14.50 0.27
CA VAL A 315 -27.40 -15.47 1.21
C VAL A 315 -26.28 -14.81 2.01
N ARG A 316 -26.39 -14.87 3.34
CA ARG A 316 -25.46 -14.27 4.29
C ARG A 316 -25.24 -15.23 5.47
N PRO A 317 -24.08 -15.23 6.12
CA PRO A 317 -23.92 -15.94 7.38
C PRO A 317 -24.93 -15.45 8.41
N ALA A 318 -25.50 -16.37 9.19
CA ALA A 318 -26.45 -16.01 10.26
C ALA A 318 -25.84 -15.05 11.29
N SER A 319 -24.53 -15.16 11.54
CA SER A 319 -23.78 -14.27 12.44
C SER A 319 -23.66 -12.83 11.95
N THR A 320 -24.04 -12.52 10.70
CA THR A 320 -24.05 -11.16 10.17
C THR A 320 -25.47 -10.61 10.01
N ALA A 321 -26.48 -11.28 10.57
CA ALA A 321 -27.85 -10.77 10.58
C ALA A 321 -27.93 -9.45 11.36
N GLY A 322 -28.50 -8.41 10.74
CA GLY A 322 -28.61 -7.06 11.31
C GLY A 322 -27.49 -6.09 10.95
N LEU A 323 -26.44 -6.55 10.26
CA LEU A 323 -25.45 -5.67 9.62
C LEU A 323 -25.99 -5.24 8.25
N GLN A 324 -26.17 -3.94 8.06
CA GLN A 324 -26.45 -3.31 6.75
C GLN A 324 -25.21 -2.61 6.22
#